data_AF-A0A5K1EGF8-F1
#
_entry.id   AF-A0A5K1EGF8-F1
#
_cell.length_a   1.000
_cell.length_b   1.000
_cell.length_c   1.000
_cell.angle_alpha   90.00
_cell.angle_beta   90.00
_cell.angle_gamma   90.00
#
_symmetry.space_group_name_H-M   'P 1'
#
loop_
_entity.id
_entity.type
_entity.pdbx_description
1 polymer ?
#
loop_
_entity_poly.entity_id
_entity_poly.type
_entity_poly.pdbx_seq_one_letter_code
_entity_poly.pdbx_strand_id
1 'polypeptide(L)'
;MEAGGGGARAGGGGARAGGSSSPAAGVIRPINKGDVHRICSGQVILDLPSAVKELVENSLDAGSTSIDIALNEYGRESFKVADNGCGIPPHNFQ
;
A
#
# COMPACT_ATOMS: atom_id res chain seq x y z
N MET A 1 -55.91 -57.64 -17.12
CA MET A 1 -55.41 -57.82 -15.74
C MET A 1 -54.32 -58.86 -15.79
N GLU A 2 -53.06 -58.44 -15.68
CA GLU A 2 -52.00 -59.21 -15.05
C GLU A 2 -50.90 -58.22 -14.65
N ALA A 3 -50.48 -58.32 -13.40
CA ALA A 3 -49.45 -57.51 -12.77
C ALA A 3 -48.16 -58.32 -12.69
N GLY A 4 -47.01 -57.66 -12.68
CA GLY A 4 -45.82 -58.26 -12.08
C GLY A 4 -44.48 -57.71 -12.58
N GLY A 5 -43.71 -57.18 -11.62
CA GLY A 5 -42.28 -57.47 -11.55
C GLY A 5 -41.33 -56.32 -11.89
N GLY A 6 -40.91 -55.58 -10.86
CA GLY A 6 -39.77 -54.67 -10.94
C GLY A 6 -38.42 -55.40 -10.95
N GLY A 7 -37.36 -54.65 -11.26
CA GLY A 7 -35.98 -55.13 -11.17
C GLY A 7 -34.98 -54.14 -11.75
N ALA A 8 -34.32 -53.40 -10.85
CA ALA A 8 -33.29 -52.40 -11.14
C ALA A 8 -32.07 -52.95 -11.88
N ARG A 9 -31.39 -52.08 -12.65
CA ARG A 9 -29.92 -52.08 -12.74
C ARG A 9 -29.40 -50.73 -13.23
N ALA A 10 -28.50 -50.19 -12.41
CA ALA A 10 -27.88 -48.88 -12.53
C ALA A 10 -27.18 -48.68 -13.87
N GLY A 11 -27.48 -47.55 -14.51
CA GLY A 11 -26.74 -47.08 -15.66
C GLY A 11 -25.39 -46.48 -15.26
N GLY A 12 -24.49 -46.47 -16.24
CA GLY A 12 -23.45 -45.44 -16.34
C GLY A 12 -22.11 -45.83 -15.74
N GLY A 13 -21.37 -46.66 -16.49
CA GLY A 13 -19.93 -46.74 -16.33
C GLY A 13 -19.23 -45.41 -16.64
N GLY A 14 -18.20 -45.15 -15.84
CA GLY A 14 -16.97 -44.46 -16.21
C GLY A 14 -17.03 -43.23 -17.12
N ALA A 15 -16.90 -42.05 -16.52
CA ALA A 15 -16.12 -40.97 -17.12
C ALA A 15 -15.35 -40.25 -16.01
N ARG A 16 -14.08 -40.64 -15.85
CA ARG A 16 -13.08 -39.81 -15.18
C ARG A 16 -12.87 -38.56 -16.03
N ALA A 17 -13.18 -37.39 -15.48
CA ALA A 17 -12.48 -36.13 -15.76
C ALA A 17 -12.98 -35.04 -14.80
N GLY A 18 -12.82 -35.26 -13.49
CA GLY A 18 -12.78 -34.14 -12.56
C GLY A 18 -11.46 -33.40 -12.80
N GLY A 19 -11.43 -32.52 -13.80
CA GLY A 19 -10.28 -31.69 -14.10
C GLY A 19 -9.93 -30.86 -12.86
N SER A 20 -8.84 -31.24 -12.20
CA SER A 20 -8.16 -30.36 -11.27
C SER A 20 -7.64 -29.17 -12.07
N SER A 21 -8.43 -28.09 -12.15
CA SER A 21 -7.93 -26.81 -12.64
C SER A 21 -6.92 -26.30 -11.62
N SER A 22 -5.67 -26.71 -11.79
CA SER A 22 -4.53 -26.06 -11.16
C SER A 22 -4.68 -24.56 -11.47
N PRO A 23 -4.68 -23.65 -10.47
CA PRO A 23 -4.79 -22.24 -10.76
C PRO A 23 -3.63 -21.88 -11.67
N ALA A 24 -3.94 -21.39 -12.87
CA ALA A 24 -2.96 -20.86 -13.80
C ALA A 24 -2.05 -19.90 -13.03
N ALA A 25 -0.74 -20.06 -13.22
CA ALA A 25 0.31 -19.25 -12.59
C ALA A 25 -0.16 -17.78 -12.50
N GLY A 26 -0.22 -17.28 -11.26
CA GLY A 26 -0.99 -16.09 -10.91
C GLY A 26 -0.68 -14.91 -11.82
N VAL A 27 -1.71 -14.41 -12.49
CA VAL A 27 -1.64 -13.17 -13.27
C VAL A 27 -1.29 -12.03 -12.30
N ILE A 28 -0.07 -11.49 -12.40
CA ILE A 28 0.37 -10.33 -11.61
C ILE A 28 -0.46 -9.12 -12.06
N ARG A 29 -1.14 -8.47 -11.12
CA ARG A 29 -1.90 -7.25 -11.37
C ARG A 29 -1.25 -6.07 -10.65
N PRO A 30 -1.23 -4.88 -11.27
CA PRO A 30 -0.74 -3.69 -10.61
C PRO A 30 -1.60 -3.37 -9.39
N ILE A 31 -0.94 -2.93 -8.32
CA ILE A 31 -1.58 -2.44 -7.10
C ILE A 31 -2.32 -1.14 -7.44
N ASN A 32 -3.48 -0.94 -6.82
CA ASN A 32 -4.26 0.29 -6.88
C ASN A 32 -3.39 1.51 -6.48
N LYS A 33 -3.49 2.64 -7.19
CA LYS A 33 -2.70 3.85 -6.93
C LYS A 33 -2.77 4.38 -5.49
N GLY A 34 -3.94 4.31 -4.84
CA GLY A 34 -4.09 4.71 -3.44
C GLY A 34 -3.35 3.78 -2.48
N ASP A 35 -3.30 2.49 -2.80
CA ASP A 35 -2.54 1.52 -2.01
C ASP A 35 -1.04 1.67 -2.26
N VAL A 36 -0.61 1.98 -3.49
CA VAL A 36 0.79 2.36 -3.80
C VAL A 36 1.20 3.59 -3.00
N HIS A 37 0.39 4.66 -2.99
CA HIS A 37 0.69 5.86 -2.21
C HIS A 37 0.79 5.55 -0.72
N ARG A 38 -0.09 4.70 -0.17
CA ARG A 38 -0.04 4.28 1.24
C ARG A 38 1.19 3.43 1.57
N ILE A 39 1.59 2.53 0.66
CA ILE A 39 2.79 1.69 0.83
C ILE A 39 4.05 2.55 0.78
N CYS A 40 4.16 3.46 -0.18
CA CYS A 40 5.34 4.31 -0.33
C CYS A 40 5.44 5.37 0.76
N SER A 41 4.33 5.98 1.20
CA SER A 41 4.34 6.96 2.31
C SER A 41 4.75 6.34 3.64
N GLY A 42 4.40 5.07 3.88
CA GLY A 42 4.79 4.32 5.07
C GLY A 42 6.22 3.76 5.05
N GLN A 43 7.04 4.01 4.02
CA GLN A 43 8.42 3.52 3.94
C GLN A 43 9.47 4.64 3.92
N VAL A 44 9.08 5.89 3.68
CA VAL A 44 10.02 7.01 3.52
C VAL A 44 10.28 7.73 4.85
N ILE A 45 9.26 7.93 5.69
CA ILE A 45 9.41 8.51 7.03
C ILE A 45 8.77 7.56 8.04
N LEU A 46 9.59 6.85 8.82
CA LEU A 46 9.14 5.81 9.74
C LEU A 46 9.06 6.28 11.20
N ASP A 47 9.76 7.37 11.52
CA ASP A 47 9.83 7.94 12.86
C ASP A 47 10.02 9.46 12.83
N LEU A 48 9.75 10.10 13.98
CA LEU A 48 9.88 11.54 14.15
C LEU A 48 11.31 12.04 13.88
N PRO A 49 12.39 11.39 14.37
CA PRO A 49 13.75 11.83 14.08
C PRO A 49 14.08 11.85 12.59
N SER A 50 13.65 10.84 11.81
CA SER A 50 13.83 10.84 10.36
C SER A 50 13.03 11.96 9.70
N ALA A 51 11.79 12.21 10.15
CA ALA A 51 11.00 13.34 9.66
C ALA A 51 11.71 14.68 9.87
N VAL A 52 12.26 14.89 11.06
CA VAL A 52 13.03 16.10 11.39
C VAL A 52 14.31 16.18 10.56
N LYS A 53 15.04 15.08 10.42
CA LYS A 53 16.27 15.02 9.61
C LYS A 53 16.00 15.48 8.18
N GLU A 54 15.01 14.91 7.51
CA GLU A 54 14.72 15.24 6.11
C GLU A 54 14.30 16.71 5.94
N LEU A 55 13.51 17.26 6.88
CA LEU A 55 13.15 18.69 6.83
C LEU A 55 14.36 19.60 7.08
N VAL A 56 15.26 19.23 7.99
CA VAL A 56 16.49 20.00 8.25
C VAL A 56 17.43 19.93 7.05
N GLU A 57 17.60 18.77 6.41
CA GLU A 57 18.38 18.62 5.18
C GLU A 57 17.82 19.49 4.06
N ASN A 58 16.49 19.52 3.90
CA ASN A 58 15.86 20.42 2.93
C ASN A 58 16.12 21.91 3.23
N SER A 59 16.08 22.32 4.51
CA SER A 59 16.43 23.69 4.90
C SER A 59 17.90 24.02 4.60
N LEU A 60 18.82 23.07 4.81
CA LEU A 60 20.23 23.24 4.48
C LEU A 60 20.45 23.36 2.96
N ASP A 61 19.77 22.53 2.17
CA ASP A 61 19.80 22.59 0.71
C ASP A 61 19.24 23.92 0.18
N ALA A 62 18.27 24.53 0.90
CA ALA A 62 17.74 25.87 0.62
C ALA A 62 18.69 27.02 1.03
N GLY A 63 19.86 26.71 1.59
CA GLY A 63 20.87 27.68 2.02
C GLY A 63 20.53 28.40 3.32
N SER A 64 19.68 27.82 4.18
CA SER A 64 19.28 28.44 5.43
C SER A 64 20.45 28.61 6.40
N THR A 65 20.45 29.72 7.12
CA THR A 65 21.44 30.06 8.16
C THR A 65 20.88 29.97 9.57
N SER A 66 19.55 29.94 9.68
CA SER A 66 18.81 29.74 10.92
C SER A 66 17.70 28.74 10.66
N ILE A 67 17.59 27.73 11.53
CA ILE A 67 16.55 26.70 11.47
C ILE A 67 16.02 26.52 12.90
N ASP A 68 14.74 26.84 13.08
CA ASP A 68 14.03 26.70 14.34
C ASP A 68 13.18 25.44 14.34
N ILE A 69 13.35 24.60 15.36
CA ILE A 69 12.61 23.36 15.54
C ILE A 69 11.76 23.47 16.82
N ALA A 70 10.45 23.32 16.67
CA ALA A 70 9.51 23.33 17.79
C ALA A 70 8.75 22.01 17.85
N LEU A 71 8.71 21.41 19.05
CA LEU A 71 7.97 20.18 19.33
C LEU A 71 6.79 20.50 20.24
N ASN A 72 5.61 19.97 19.92
CA ASN A 72 4.47 19.97 20.82
C ASN A 72 4.28 18.54 21.36
N GLU A 73 4.11 18.40 22.68
CA GLU A 73 4.03 17.09 23.35
C GLU A 73 5.17 16.14 22.96
N TYR A 74 6.42 16.64 22.97
CA TYR A 74 7.62 15.92 22.51
C TYR A 74 7.53 15.40 21.06
N GLY A 75 6.72 16.05 20.22
CA GLY A 75 6.48 15.67 18.83
C GLY A 75 5.42 14.60 18.64
N ARG A 76 4.74 14.18 19.72
CA ARG A 76 3.64 13.20 19.66
C ARG A 76 2.39 13.79 19.03
N GLU A 77 2.09 15.05 19.31
CA GLU A 77 0.95 15.75 18.71
C GLU A 77 1.36 16.40 17.38
N SER A 78 2.43 17.21 17.39
CA SER A 78 2.94 17.87 16.20
C SER A 78 4.37 18.37 16.40
N PHE A 79 5.02 18.67 15.28
CA PHE A 79 6.29 19.39 15.25
C PHE A 79 6.30 20.40 14.11
N LYS A 80 7.19 21.39 14.20
CA LYS A 80 7.39 22.43 13.20
C LYS A 80 8.88 22.63 12.98
N VAL A 81 9.27 22.74 11.72
CA VAL A 81 10.59 23.21 11.28
C VAL A 81 10.36 24.50 10.50
N ALA A 82 11.02 25.58 10.91
CA ALA A 82 10.99 26.87 10.24
C ALA A 82 12.41 27.30 9.90
N ASP A 83 12.61 27.80 8.69
CA ASP A 83 13.91 28.24 8.23
C ASP A 83 13.82 29.57 7.48
N ASN A 84 14.99 30.17 7.22
CA ASN A 84 15.13 31.43 6.50
C ASN A 84 15.79 31.24 5.11
N GLY A 85 15.59 30.08 4.48
CA GLY A 85 16.17 29.73 3.20
C GLY A 85 15.50 30.43 2.02
N CYS A 86 15.88 30.02 0.81
CA CYS A 86 15.34 30.58 -0.43
C CYS A 86 13.83 30.32 -0.64
N GLY A 87 13.25 29.40 0.12
CA GLY A 87 11.84 29.03 0.05
C GLY A 87 11.48 28.29 -1.23
N ILE A 88 10.18 28.01 -1.39
CA ILE A 88 9.65 27.31 -2.57
C ILE A 88 8.95 28.36 -3.47
N PRO A 89 9.25 28.42 -4.77
CA PRO A 89 8.56 29.32 -5.69
C PRO A 89 7.05 29.04 -5.77
N PRO A 90 6.17 30.06 -5.89
CA PRO A 90 4.72 29.83 -5.87
C PRO A 90 4.17 28.90 -6.95
N HIS A 91 4.84 28.78 -8.10
CA HIS A 91 4.44 27.86 -9.17
C HIS A 91 4.72 26.39 -8.85
N ASN A 92 5.50 26.12 -7.81
CA ASN A 92 5.77 24.78 -7.29
C ASN A 92 4.87 24.42 -6.11
N PHE A 93 3.95 25.30 -5.69
CA PHE A 93 2.92 24.96 -4.72
C PHE A 93 1.91 24.03 -5.43
N GLN A 94 1.78 22.80 -4.96
CA GLN A 94 0.78 21.84 -5.42
C GLN A 94 -0.48 21.90 -4.57
#